data_AF-A0A7V8ZA40-F1
#
_entry.id   AF-A0A7V8ZA40-F1
#
_cell.length_a   1.000
_cell.length_b   1.000
_cell.length_c   1.000
_cell.angle_alpha   90.00
_cell.angle_beta   90.00
_cell.angle_gamma   90.00
#
_symmetry.space_group_name_H-M   'P 1'
#
loop_
_entity.id
_entity.type
_entity.pdbx_description
1 polymer ?
#
loop_
_entity_poly.entity_id
_entity_poly.type
_entity_poly.pdbx_seq_one_letter_code
_entity_poly.pdbx_strand_id
1 'polypeptide(L)'
;MSDFLQTLKERIVVFDGAMGTNIQTQNLSPDDFGGLDGCNEYLVITKPEAVEKVHAAFYEAGCDVVETDSFGSTSIVLAEYDIAHLAYELNLKSAQLARKVAADYSTKEKPRWVAGSIGPTTKLPSLGHITFNDMKASYSEQVRGLLDGGVDILLVETCQDLLQTKSALAAIFEHFAATKRRVPVMAQVTIEAIGTMLMGTEIGAALTALEPFPIDVVGMNCATGPKEMAENVRYLCENSPFPVSVIPNAGIPENVGGHAHYKETPASLSADLLHFARDYGVSIVGGCCGTTPAHLKAIVEAVKDIAPRRREVERTPAASSLYIQQPYKQDTSFLIVGERVNASGSK
;
A
#
# COMPACT_ATOMS: atom_id res chain seq x y z
N MET A 1 -19.87 7.82 -13.92
CA MET A 1 -18.46 8.01 -13.55
C MET A 1 -17.72 6.75 -13.95
N SER A 2 -16.49 6.86 -14.46
CA SER A 2 -15.72 5.65 -14.77
C SER A 2 -15.39 4.92 -13.47
N ASP A 3 -15.53 3.61 -13.52
CA ASP A 3 -15.13 2.70 -12.45
C ASP A 3 -13.59 2.63 -12.39
N PHE A 4 -13.01 2.62 -11.18
CA PHE A 4 -11.56 2.59 -10.97
C PHE A 4 -10.91 1.40 -11.69
N LEU A 5 -11.50 0.21 -11.55
CA LEU A 5 -10.98 -1.01 -12.19
C LEU A 5 -11.09 -0.98 -13.71
N GLN A 6 -12.06 -0.23 -14.24
CA GLN A 6 -12.16 -0.01 -15.67
C GLN A 6 -11.06 0.95 -16.15
N THR A 7 -10.77 2.02 -15.41
CA THR A 7 -9.66 2.93 -15.74
C THR A 7 -8.30 2.23 -15.76
N LEU A 8 -8.06 1.26 -14.86
CA LEU A 8 -6.84 0.44 -14.87
C LEU A 8 -6.62 -0.35 -16.17
N LYS A 9 -7.68 -0.62 -16.94
CA LYS A 9 -7.58 -1.32 -18.24
C LYS A 9 -7.30 -0.36 -19.39
N GLU A 10 -7.55 0.93 -19.20
CA GLU A 10 -7.53 1.95 -20.25
C GLU A 10 -6.25 2.79 -20.23
N ARG A 11 -5.72 3.09 -19.04
CA ARG A 11 -4.52 3.92 -18.85
C ARG A 11 -3.80 3.59 -17.55
N ILE A 12 -2.55 4.04 -17.44
CA ILE A 12 -1.83 4.04 -16.16
C ILE A 12 -2.53 4.97 -15.17
N VAL A 13 -2.74 4.48 -13.96
CA VAL A 13 -3.28 5.27 -12.84
C VAL A 13 -2.13 5.74 -11.96
N VAL A 14 -2.16 7.02 -11.59
CA VAL A 14 -1.11 7.63 -10.78
C VAL A 14 -1.61 7.92 -9.37
N PHE A 15 -1.05 7.25 -8.37
CA PHE A 15 -1.24 7.54 -6.95
C PHE A 15 -0.42 8.76 -6.55
N ASP A 16 -0.69 9.29 -5.37
CA ASP A 16 0.00 10.44 -4.81
C ASP A 16 1.39 10.09 -4.27
N GLY A 17 1.97 11.06 -3.55
CA GLY A 17 3.27 10.94 -2.90
C GLY A 17 3.13 10.81 -1.38
N ALA A 18 4.25 10.79 -0.66
CA ALA A 18 4.23 10.65 0.78
C ALA A 18 3.49 11.77 1.53
N MET A 19 2.48 11.40 2.31
CA MET A 19 1.80 12.32 3.24
C MET A 19 2.77 12.89 4.28
N GLY A 20 3.44 12.02 5.04
CA GLY A 20 4.28 12.42 6.18
C GLY A 20 5.41 13.39 5.82
N THR A 21 6.21 13.10 4.78
CA THR A 21 7.32 14.00 4.39
C THR A 21 6.82 15.34 3.85
N ASN A 22 5.62 15.40 3.26
CA ASN A 22 5.05 16.67 2.80
C ASN A 22 4.43 17.48 3.97
N ILE A 23 3.86 16.83 4.98
CA ILE A 23 3.45 17.47 6.25
C ILE A 23 4.66 18.10 6.94
N GLN A 24 5.80 17.40 7.00
CA GLN A 24 7.03 17.92 7.62
C GLN A 24 7.50 19.24 7.00
N THR A 25 7.26 19.49 5.71
CA THR A 25 7.61 20.76 5.05
C THR A 25 6.76 21.95 5.50
N GLN A 26 5.65 21.71 6.20
CA GLN A 26 4.73 22.74 6.66
C GLN A 26 5.18 23.38 7.99
N ASN A 27 6.26 22.90 8.61
CA ASN A 27 6.82 23.41 9.86
C ASN A 27 5.77 23.47 10.99
N LEU A 28 4.96 22.42 11.13
CA LEU A 28 3.99 22.30 12.20
C LEU A 28 4.67 22.24 13.57
N SER A 29 4.01 22.82 14.56
CA SER A 29 4.43 22.81 15.96
C SER A 29 3.79 21.63 16.72
N PRO A 30 4.34 21.24 17.88
CA PRO A 30 3.72 20.24 18.76
C PRO A 30 2.23 20.50 19.08
N ASP A 31 1.86 21.77 19.21
CA ASP A 31 0.49 22.18 19.50
C ASP A 31 -0.47 21.85 18.33
N ASP A 32 0.01 21.87 17.09
CA ASP A 32 -0.78 21.48 15.91
C ASP A 32 -1.12 19.98 15.95
N PHE A 33 -0.32 19.15 16.63
CA PHE A 33 -0.60 17.74 16.89
C PHE A 33 -1.41 17.52 18.18
N GLY A 34 -1.88 18.57 18.85
CA GLY A 34 -2.61 18.47 20.12
C GLY A 34 -1.81 17.81 21.25
N GLY A 35 -0.47 17.94 21.21
CA GLY A 35 0.44 17.30 22.17
C GLY A 35 0.76 15.83 21.89
N LEU A 36 0.35 15.30 20.74
CA LEU A 36 0.67 13.95 20.27
C LEU A 36 1.70 13.99 19.14
N ASP A 37 2.86 14.59 19.45
CA ASP A 37 3.95 14.79 18.48
C ASP A 37 4.28 13.53 17.67
N GLY A 38 4.23 13.67 16.34
CA GLY A 38 4.53 12.58 15.41
C GLY A 38 3.34 11.68 15.05
N CYS A 39 2.18 11.82 15.70
CA CYS A 39 0.94 11.16 15.26
C CYS A 39 0.28 12.00 14.16
N ASN A 40 0.71 11.80 12.91
CA ASN A 40 0.14 12.52 11.76
C ASN A 40 -1.37 12.28 11.65
N GLU A 41 -1.83 11.07 11.94
CA GLU A 41 -3.23 10.67 11.87
C GLU A 41 -4.16 11.58 12.69
N TYR A 42 -3.66 12.19 13.77
CA TYR A 42 -4.46 13.08 14.62
C TYR A 42 -4.66 14.48 13.99
N LEU A 43 -3.85 14.85 13.00
CA LEU A 43 -3.98 16.13 12.29
C LEU A 43 -5.32 16.26 11.56
N VAL A 44 -5.99 15.16 11.22
CA VAL A 44 -7.37 15.20 10.65
C VAL A 44 -8.40 15.78 11.63
N ILE A 45 -8.07 15.86 12.93
CA ILE A 45 -8.87 16.51 13.98
C ILE A 45 -8.31 17.89 14.31
N THR A 46 -7.01 17.98 14.62
CA THR A 46 -6.42 19.20 15.20
C THR A 46 -6.04 20.23 14.15
N LYS A 47 -5.68 19.79 12.95
CA LYS A 47 -5.14 20.63 11.88
C LYS A 47 -5.53 20.11 10.48
N PRO A 48 -6.83 19.90 10.19
CA PRO A 48 -7.26 19.26 8.94
C PRO A 48 -6.79 20.01 7.69
N GLU A 49 -6.62 21.33 7.76
CA GLU A 49 -6.11 22.15 6.67
C GLU A 49 -4.70 21.75 6.21
N ALA A 50 -3.86 21.20 7.11
CA ALA A 50 -2.52 20.74 6.76
C ALA A 50 -2.59 19.49 5.89
N VAL A 51 -3.51 18.58 6.19
CA VAL A 51 -3.75 17.35 5.42
C VAL A 51 -4.44 17.66 4.09
N GLU A 52 -5.47 18.52 4.09
CA GLU A 52 -6.15 18.98 2.88
C GLU A 52 -5.17 19.59 1.87
N LYS A 53 -4.23 20.41 2.36
CA LYS A 53 -3.19 21.03 1.52
C LYS A 53 -2.31 20.01 0.81
N VAL A 54 -1.97 18.89 1.46
CA VAL A 54 -1.17 17.82 0.83
C VAL A 54 -1.98 17.11 -0.25
N HIS A 55 -3.21 16.69 0.05
CA HIS A 55 -4.09 16.07 -0.95
C HIS A 55 -4.31 16.98 -2.17
N ALA A 56 -4.60 18.26 -1.93
CA ALA A 56 -4.80 19.25 -2.98
C ALA A 56 -3.57 19.38 -3.88
N ALA A 57 -2.37 19.47 -3.29
CA ALA A 57 -1.13 19.59 -4.02
C ALA A 57 -0.86 18.39 -4.95
N PHE A 58 -1.24 17.16 -4.55
CA PHE A 58 -1.09 15.99 -5.40
C PHE A 58 -2.14 15.91 -6.52
N TYR A 59 -3.39 16.30 -6.24
CA TYR A 59 -4.38 16.42 -7.32
C TYR A 59 -4.03 17.51 -8.33
N GLU A 60 -3.45 18.63 -7.89
CA GLU A 60 -2.89 19.70 -8.73
C GLU A 60 -1.70 19.21 -9.57
N ALA A 61 -0.85 18.34 -9.00
CA ALA A 61 0.22 17.68 -9.74
C ALA A 61 -0.32 16.71 -10.82
N GLY A 62 -1.58 16.30 -10.70
CA GLY A 62 -2.30 15.52 -11.69
C GLY A 62 -2.64 14.10 -11.26
N CYS A 63 -2.24 13.66 -10.05
CA CYS A 63 -2.51 12.34 -9.48
C CYS A 63 -3.99 12.00 -9.56
N ASP A 64 -4.30 10.75 -9.83
CA ASP A 64 -5.65 10.21 -9.93
C ASP A 64 -6.22 9.79 -8.58
N VAL A 65 -5.36 9.29 -7.71
CA VAL A 65 -5.71 8.78 -6.39
C VAL A 65 -4.87 9.49 -5.34
N VAL A 66 -5.49 9.81 -4.19
CA VAL A 66 -4.75 10.15 -2.97
C VAL A 66 -5.01 9.10 -1.90
N GLU A 67 -3.99 8.81 -1.12
CA GLU A 67 -4.06 7.97 0.06
C GLU A 67 -4.56 8.79 1.26
N THR A 68 -5.50 8.26 2.04
CA THR A 68 -5.96 8.91 3.28
C THR A 68 -4.81 9.03 4.28
N ASP A 69 -4.80 10.08 5.11
CA ASP A 69 -3.89 10.20 6.25
C ASP A 69 -4.32 9.25 7.38
N SER A 70 -4.16 7.95 7.14
CA SER A 70 -4.66 6.88 8.01
C SER A 70 -3.72 5.68 8.12
N PHE A 71 -2.49 5.82 7.65
CA PHE A 71 -1.49 4.75 7.62
C PHE A 71 -1.39 4.01 8.96
N GLY A 72 -1.23 4.74 10.06
CA GLY A 72 -1.16 4.23 11.42
C GLY A 72 -2.48 4.30 12.20
N SER A 73 -3.63 4.53 11.57
CA SER A 73 -4.92 4.70 12.28
C SER A 73 -5.54 3.39 12.79
N THR A 74 -4.72 2.47 13.32
CA THR A 74 -5.18 1.25 13.99
C THR A 74 -5.17 1.44 15.49
N SER A 75 -6.05 0.76 16.23
CA SER A 75 -6.05 0.87 17.70
C SER A 75 -4.75 0.37 18.33
N ILE A 76 -4.00 -0.53 17.67
CA ILE A 76 -2.68 -0.99 18.09
C ILE A 76 -1.63 0.14 18.03
N VAL A 77 -1.57 0.89 16.93
CA VAL A 77 -0.59 1.99 16.78
C VAL A 77 -1.01 3.18 17.64
N LEU A 78 -2.29 3.54 17.61
CA LEU A 78 -2.84 4.67 18.39
C LEU A 78 -2.78 4.45 19.91
N ALA A 79 -2.59 3.21 20.37
CA ALA A 79 -2.32 2.92 21.78
C ALA A 79 -0.98 3.51 22.26
N GLU A 80 0.00 3.72 21.38
CA GLU A 80 1.28 4.37 21.73
C GLU A 80 1.11 5.86 22.06
N TYR A 81 -0.03 6.43 21.68
CA TYR A 81 -0.44 7.81 21.93
C TYR A 81 -1.64 7.91 22.91
N ASP A 82 -2.00 6.82 23.59
CA ASP A 82 -3.16 6.74 24.50
C ASP A 82 -4.53 7.08 23.87
N ILE A 83 -4.63 7.00 22.53
CA ILE A 83 -5.83 7.34 21.76
C ILE A 83 -6.37 6.16 20.93
N ALA A 84 -6.10 4.92 21.35
CA ALA A 84 -6.60 3.71 20.69
C ALA A 84 -8.12 3.73 20.42
N HIS A 85 -8.90 4.31 21.33
CA HIS A 85 -10.36 4.43 21.24
C HIS A 85 -10.84 5.36 20.11
N LEU A 86 -9.95 6.17 19.52
CA LEU A 86 -10.25 7.06 18.39
C LEU A 86 -10.04 6.41 17.03
N ALA A 87 -9.57 5.16 16.95
CA ALA A 87 -9.21 4.51 15.68
C ALA A 87 -10.33 4.59 14.64
N TYR A 88 -11.58 4.27 15.01
CA TYR A 88 -12.71 4.43 14.10
C TYR A 88 -12.92 5.88 13.64
N GLU A 89 -12.90 6.84 14.58
CA GLU A 89 -13.18 8.25 14.29
C GLU A 89 -12.12 8.88 13.39
N LEU A 90 -10.84 8.56 13.60
CA LEU A 90 -9.74 9.08 12.79
C LEU A 90 -9.83 8.58 11.36
N ASN A 91 -10.08 7.28 11.14
CA ASN A 91 -10.27 6.75 9.79
C ASN A 91 -11.48 7.36 9.09
N LEU A 92 -12.60 7.53 9.81
CA LEU A 92 -13.80 8.16 9.27
C LEU A 92 -13.51 9.58 8.78
N LYS A 93 -12.87 10.40 9.63
CA LYS A 93 -12.53 11.80 9.30
C LYS A 93 -11.48 11.90 8.20
N SER A 94 -10.45 11.07 8.25
CA SER A 94 -9.40 11.02 7.23
C SER A 94 -9.98 10.72 5.84
N ALA A 95 -10.85 9.73 5.75
CA ALA A 95 -11.57 9.41 4.51
C ALA A 95 -12.49 10.57 4.06
N GLN A 96 -13.29 11.15 4.96
CA GLN A 96 -14.17 12.28 4.62
C GLN A 96 -13.39 13.50 4.12
N LEU A 97 -12.24 13.77 4.73
CA LEU A 97 -11.37 14.89 4.36
C LEU A 97 -10.80 14.70 2.95
N ALA A 98 -10.21 13.54 2.68
CA ALA A 98 -9.70 13.19 1.36
C ALA A 98 -10.83 13.21 0.31
N ARG A 99 -12.03 12.71 0.64
CA ARG A 99 -13.20 12.73 -0.26
C ARG A 99 -13.68 14.13 -0.59
N LYS A 100 -13.66 15.04 0.38
CA LYS A 100 -14.00 16.45 0.18
C LYS A 100 -13.04 17.07 -0.83
N VAL A 101 -11.73 16.92 -0.62
CA VAL A 101 -10.72 17.45 -1.55
C VAL A 101 -10.86 16.80 -2.93
N ALA A 102 -11.01 15.47 -3.00
CA ALA A 102 -11.19 14.76 -4.27
C ALA A 102 -12.37 15.30 -5.09
N ALA A 103 -13.48 15.65 -4.43
CA ALA A 103 -14.66 16.20 -5.10
C ALA A 103 -14.37 17.53 -5.80
N ASP A 104 -13.52 18.40 -5.22
CA ASP A 104 -13.16 19.70 -5.79
C ASP A 104 -12.30 19.57 -7.07
N TYR A 105 -11.55 18.47 -7.21
CA TYR A 105 -10.68 18.19 -8.36
C TYR A 105 -11.25 17.17 -9.35
N SER A 106 -12.40 16.57 -9.05
CA SER A 106 -13.01 15.51 -9.86
C SER A 106 -13.88 16.08 -10.97
N THR A 107 -13.64 15.64 -12.20
CA THR A 107 -14.52 15.93 -13.35
C THR A 107 -15.18 14.66 -13.87
N LYS A 108 -16.08 14.77 -14.85
CA LYS A 108 -16.69 13.58 -15.48
C LYS A 108 -15.67 12.78 -16.28
N GLU A 109 -14.72 13.46 -16.89
CA GLU A 109 -13.67 12.91 -17.76
C GLU A 109 -12.47 12.41 -16.96
N LYS A 110 -12.19 13.03 -15.81
CA LYS A 110 -11.09 12.66 -14.92
C LYS A 110 -11.59 12.59 -13.47
N PRO A 111 -12.29 11.50 -13.10
CA PRO A 111 -12.65 11.29 -11.71
C PRO A 111 -11.41 11.20 -10.84
N ARG A 112 -11.53 11.68 -9.59
CA ARG A 112 -10.50 11.53 -8.56
C ARG A 112 -10.98 10.53 -7.52
N TRP A 113 -10.09 9.62 -7.14
CA TRP A 113 -10.39 8.57 -6.18
C TRP A 113 -9.62 8.77 -4.88
N VAL A 114 -10.14 8.17 -3.82
CA VAL A 114 -9.50 8.12 -2.50
C VAL A 114 -9.24 6.68 -2.12
N ALA A 115 -7.98 6.37 -1.82
CA ALA A 115 -7.58 5.09 -1.27
C ALA A 115 -7.47 5.17 0.26
N GLY A 116 -8.19 4.30 0.95
CA GLY A 116 -8.03 4.11 2.40
C GLY A 116 -6.70 3.43 2.68
N SER A 117 -5.71 4.20 3.15
CA SER A 117 -4.38 3.71 3.55
C SER A 117 -4.48 2.87 4.83
N ILE A 118 -4.00 1.62 4.75
CA ILE A 118 -3.93 0.65 5.84
C ILE A 118 -2.49 0.17 5.93
N GLY A 119 -1.72 0.81 6.81
CA GLY A 119 -0.32 0.46 7.05
C GLY A 119 -0.13 -0.78 7.93
N PRO A 120 1.13 -1.21 8.14
CA PRO A 120 1.46 -2.17 9.17
C PRO A 120 1.19 -1.57 10.56
N THR A 121 0.81 -2.42 11.50
CA THR A 121 0.86 -2.04 12.92
C THR A 121 2.31 -2.09 13.44
N THR A 122 2.53 -1.72 14.71
CA THR A 122 3.84 -1.87 15.37
C THR A 122 4.15 -3.29 15.86
N LYS A 123 3.28 -4.27 15.59
CA LYS A 123 3.41 -5.68 16.04
C LYS A 123 3.62 -6.64 14.87
N LEU A 124 4.42 -7.68 15.09
CA LEU A 124 4.75 -8.72 14.10
C LEU A 124 4.17 -10.07 14.56
N PRO A 125 3.02 -10.53 14.00
CA PRO A 125 2.40 -11.79 14.41
C PRO A 125 3.29 -13.01 14.20
N SER A 126 4.14 -13.01 13.16
CA SER A 126 5.06 -14.12 12.87
C SER A 126 6.12 -14.28 13.95
N LEU A 127 6.38 -13.24 14.76
CA LEU A 127 7.25 -13.28 15.94
C LEU A 127 6.49 -13.49 17.25
N GLY A 128 5.16 -13.68 17.20
CA GLY A 128 4.33 -13.88 18.39
C GLY A 128 4.08 -12.62 19.21
N HIS A 129 4.33 -11.43 18.67
CA HIS A 129 4.06 -10.16 19.38
C HIS A 129 2.56 -9.92 19.64
N ILE A 130 1.71 -10.51 18.80
CA ILE A 130 0.25 -10.40 18.87
C ILE A 130 -0.36 -11.61 18.15
N THR A 131 -1.59 -11.98 18.52
CA THR A 131 -2.32 -13.02 17.81
C THR A 131 -2.90 -12.48 16.49
N PHE A 132 -3.13 -13.39 15.53
CA PHE A 132 -3.80 -13.04 14.27
C PHE A 132 -5.18 -12.41 14.50
N ASN A 133 -5.95 -12.94 15.47
CA ASN A 133 -7.30 -12.47 15.74
C ASN A 133 -7.32 -11.06 16.36
N ASP A 134 -6.40 -10.77 17.29
CA ASP A 134 -6.32 -9.45 17.91
C ASP A 134 -5.88 -8.39 16.88
N MET A 135 -4.93 -8.73 16.00
CA MET A 135 -4.53 -7.86 14.91
C MET A 135 -5.69 -7.63 13.91
N LYS A 136 -6.40 -8.69 13.52
CA LYS A 136 -7.58 -8.58 12.66
C LYS A 136 -8.67 -7.69 13.28
N ALA A 137 -8.88 -7.77 14.60
CA ALA A 137 -9.86 -6.94 15.29
C ALA A 137 -9.51 -5.44 15.18
N SER A 138 -8.24 -5.09 15.38
CA SER A 138 -7.72 -3.73 15.18
C SER A 138 -7.94 -3.22 13.75
N TYR A 139 -7.60 -4.04 12.75
CA TYR A 139 -7.86 -3.69 11.34
C TYR A 139 -9.35 -3.58 11.02
N SER A 140 -10.21 -4.40 11.64
CA SER A 140 -11.66 -4.36 11.41
C SER A 140 -12.27 -3.01 11.80
N GLU A 141 -11.76 -2.41 12.88
CA GLU A 141 -12.18 -1.07 13.31
C GLU A 141 -11.76 0.01 12.29
N GLN A 142 -10.51 -0.04 11.83
CA GLN A 142 -9.99 0.86 10.80
C GLN A 142 -10.78 0.75 9.49
N VAL A 143 -10.96 -0.48 8.99
CA VAL A 143 -11.71 -0.76 7.74
C VAL A 143 -13.12 -0.19 7.80
N ARG A 144 -13.81 -0.36 8.94
CA ARG A 144 -15.15 0.20 9.13
C ARG A 144 -15.14 1.72 9.02
N GLY A 145 -14.21 2.40 9.69
CA GLY A 145 -14.08 3.86 9.62
C GLY A 145 -13.83 4.36 8.19
N LEU A 146 -12.90 3.73 7.46
CA LEU A 146 -12.59 4.09 6.08
C LEU A 146 -13.79 3.92 5.14
N LEU A 147 -14.50 2.79 5.23
CA LEU A 147 -15.66 2.52 4.38
C LEU A 147 -16.84 3.43 4.69
N ASP A 148 -17.12 3.70 5.97
CA ASP A 148 -18.15 4.64 6.40
C ASP A 148 -17.80 6.08 5.99
N GLY A 149 -16.50 6.41 5.92
CA GLY A 149 -15.99 7.68 5.42
C GLY A 149 -16.02 7.82 3.89
N GLY A 150 -16.29 6.73 3.17
CA GLY A 150 -16.57 6.76 1.74
C GLY A 150 -15.35 6.62 0.84
N VAL A 151 -14.29 5.94 1.27
CA VAL A 151 -13.14 5.62 0.38
C VAL A 151 -13.60 4.83 -0.86
N ASP A 152 -12.90 5.04 -1.98
CA ASP A 152 -13.15 4.33 -3.24
C ASP A 152 -12.37 3.03 -3.34
N ILE A 153 -11.26 2.91 -2.62
CA ILE A 153 -10.31 1.80 -2.66
C ILE A 153 -9.85 1.52 -1.23
N LEU A 154 -9.56 0.27 -0.87
CA LEU A 154 -8.81 -0.06 0.33
C LEU A 154 -7.40 -0.53 -0.06
N LEU A 155 -6.38 0.10 0.50
CA LEU A 155 -4.98 -0.18 0.22
C LEU A 155 -4.31 -0.72 1.48
N VAL A 156 -4.02 -2.02 1.51
CA VAL A 156 -3.11 -2.60 2.51
C VAL A 156 -1.69 -2.41 2.01
N GLU A 157 -0.91 -1.60 2.69
CA GLU A 157 0.42 -1.16 2.22
C GLU A 157 1.51 -1.34 3.28
N THR A 158 2.77 -1.30 2.82
CA THR A 158 3.98 -1.28 3.65
C THR A 158 4.07 -2.42 4.67
N CYS A 159 3.28 -3.49 4.50
CA CYS A 159 3.30 -4.63 5.41
C CYS A 159 4.66 -5.34 5.30
N GLN A 160 5.27 -5.59 6.46
CA GLN A 160 6.59 -6.20 6.59
C GLN A 160 6.53 -7.68 6.97
N ASP A 161 5.35 -8.15 7.39
CA ASP A 161 5.03 -9.52 7.75
C ASP A 161 3.75 -9.95 7.02
N LEU A 162 3.77 -11.09 6.34
CA LEU A 162 2.61 -11.61 5.61
C LEU A 162 1.39 -11.84 6.50
N LEU A 163 1.57 -12.14 7.79
CA LEU A 163 0.44 -12.29 8.70
C LEU A 163 -0.24 -10.94 9.00
N GLN A 164 0.47 -9.81 8.92
CA GLN A 164 -0.16 -8.48 8.99
C GLN A 164 -1.09 -8.29 7.80
N THR A 165 -0.56 -8.49 6.58
CA THR A 165 -1.35 -8.36 5.34
C THR A 165 -2.56 -9.28 5.35
N LYS A 166 -2.38 -10.56 5.73
CA LYS A 166 -3.50 -11.52 5.82
C LYS A 166 -4.53 -11.14 6.88
N SER A 167 -4.11 -10.58 8.01
CA SER A 167 -5.03 -10.10 9.05
C SER A 167 -5.86 -8.91 8.56
N ALA A 168 -5.23 -7.94 7.87
CA ALA A 168 -5.92 -6.81 7.26
C ALA A 168 -6.90 -7.26 6.18
N LEU A 169 -6.47 -8.13 5.26
CA LEU A 169 -7.35 -8.67 4.21
C LEU A 169 -8.51 -9.49 4.79
N ALA A 170 -8.27 -10.29 5.84
CA ALA A 170 -9.34 -11.00 6.53
C ALA A 170 -10.37 -10.04 7.12
N ALA A 171 -9.93 -8.95 7.78
CA ALA A 171 -10.82 -7.90 8.29
C ALA A 171 -11.66 -7.25 7.18
N ILE A 172 -11.04 -6.92 6.04
CA ILE A 172 -11.70 -6.35 4.87
C ILE A 172 -12.80 -7.27 4.33
N PHE A 173 -12.44 -8.53 4.05
CA PHE A 173 -13.38 -9.44 3.40
C PHE A 173 -14.46 -9.97 4.34
N GLU A 174 -14.21 -10.09 5.64
CA GLU A 174 -15.26 -10.34 6.63
C GLU A 174 -16.25 -9.17 6.69
N HIS A 175 -15.77 -7.92 6.66
CA HIS A 175 -16.64 -6.75 6.62
C HIS A 175 -17.49 -6.71 5.33
N PHE A 176 -16.90 -7.00 4.17
CA PHE A 176 -17.64 -7.09 2.90
C PHE A 176 -18.71 -8.19 2.93
N ALA A 177 -18.41 -9.35 3.51
CA ALA A 177 -19.38 -10.43 3.67
C ALA A 177 -20.56 -10.01 4.56
N ALA A 178 -20.30 -9.24 5.61
CA ALA A 178 -21.33 -8.77 6.54
C ALA A 178 -22.20 -7.65 5.95
N THR A 179 -21.62 -6.69 5.23
CA THR A 179 -22.34 -5.49 4.76
C THR A 179 -22.82 -5.56 3.32
N LYS A 180 -22.33 -6.53 2.53
CA LYS A 180 -22.56 -6.64 1.07
C LYS A 180 -22.13 -5.40 0.28
N ARG A 181 -21.26 -4.57 0.84
CA ARG A 181 -20.61 -3.45 0.16
C ARG A 181 -19.17 -3.86 -0.15
N ARG A 182 -18.73 -3.64 -1.39
CA ARG A 182 -17.36 -3.91 -1.85
C ARG A 182 -16.80 -2.67 -2.53
N VAL A 183 -15.54 -2.40 -2.26
CA VAL A 183 -14.68 -1.51 -3.05
C VAL A 183 -13.46 -2.32 -3.52
N PRO A 184 -12.75 -1.87 -4.58
CA PRO A 184 -11.45 -2.44 -4.94
C PRO A 184 -10.49 -2.56 -3.76
N VAL A 185 -9.78 -3.69 -3.69
CA VAL A 185 -8.79 -3.97 -2.65
C VAL A 185 -7.41 -4.14 -3.27
N MET A 186 -6.45 -3.36 -2.79
CA MET A 186 -5.04 -3.44 -3.17
C MET A 186 -4.23 -4.00 -2.01
N ALA A 187 -3.27 -4.86 -2.32
CA ALA A 187 -2.31 -5.38 -1.33
C ALA A 187 -0.88 -5.17 -1.82
N GLN A 188 -0.10 -4.40 -1.07
CA GLN A 188 1.30 -4.14 -1.34
C GLN A 188 2.17 -4.72 -0.23
N VAL A 189 3.33 -5.23 -0.63
CA VAL A 189 4.39 -5.67 0.28
C VAL A 189 5.59 -4.74 0.17
N THR A 190 6.34 -4.58 1.24
CA THR A 190 7.61 -3.86 1.20
C THR A 190 8.78 -4.83 1.13
N ILE A 191 9.69 -4.61 0.19
CA ILE A 191 10.92 -5.40 0.02
C ILE A 191 12.11 -4.52 0.37
N GLU A 192 12.91 -4.99 1.32
CA GLU A 192 14.13 -4.33 1.78
C GLU A 192 15.25 -4.43 0.74
N ALA A 193 16.31 -3.64 0.91
CA ALA A 193 17.48 -3.64 0.00
C ALA A 193 18.17 -5.01 -0.12
N ILE A 194 17.93 -5.94 0.81
CA ILE A 194 18.42 -7.32 0.78
C ILE A 194 17.60 -8.25 -0.14
N GLY A 195 16.50 -7.75 -0.73
CA GLY A 195 15.67 -8.49 -1.69
C GLY A 195 14.53 -9.31 -1.10
N THR A 196 14.23 -9.16 0.19
CA THR A 196 13.09 -9.82 0.87
C THR A 196 12.33 -8.84 1.75
N MET A 197 11.12 -9.19 2.18
CA MET A 197 10.42 -8.48 3.26
C MET A 197 11.22 -8.59 4.57
N LEU A 198 10.91 -7.77 5.59
CA LEU A 198 11.59 -7.80 6.89
C LEU A 198 11.67 -9.21 7.50
N MET A 199 10.59 -9.99 7.35
CA MET A 199 10.51 -11.36 7.87
C MET A 199 11.22 -12.42 7.01
N GLY A 200 11.91 -12.01 5.93
CA GLY A 200 12.62 -12.90 5.01
C GLY A 200 11.76 -13.48 3.89
N THR A 201 10.56 -12.95 3.68
CA THR A 201 9.66 -13.37 2.60
C THR A 201 10.17 -12.90 1.24
N GLU A 202 10.38 -13.83 0.31
CA GLU A 202 10.65 -13.48 -1.09
C GLU A 202 9.36 -13.10 -1.85
N ILE A 203 9.49 -12.39 -2.96
CA ILE A 203 8.33 -11.87 -3.71
C ILE A 203 7.39 -12.97 -4.23
N GLY A 204 7.92 -14.13 -4.63
CA GLY A 204 7.13 -15.28 -5.05
C GLY A 204 6.30 -15.90 -3.92
N ALA A 205 6.88 -15.96 -2.70
CA ALA A 205 6.18 -16.41 -1.51
C ALA A 205 5.04 -15.46 -1.14
N ALA A 206 5.30 -14.15 -1.23
CA ALA A 206 4.29 -13.11 -1.00
C ALA A 206 3.13 -13.21 -2.00
N LEU A 207 3.42 -13.28 -3.29
CA LEU A 207 2.39 -13.45 -4.32
C LEU A 207 1.55 -14.71 -4.08
N THR A 208 2.21 -15.86 -3.85
CA THR A 208 1.53 -17.13 -3.56
C THR A 208 0.66 -17.06 -2.30
N ALA A 209 1.09 -16.30 -1.28
CA ALA A 209 0.37 -16.14 -0.03
C ALA A 209 -0.86 -15.23 -0.15
N LEU A 210 -0.82 -14.25 -1.05
CA LEU A 210 -1.85 -13.23 -1.22
C LEU A 210 -2.84 -13.57 -2.34
N GLU A 211 -2.43 -14.31 -3.36
CA GLU A 211 -3.27 -14.71 -4.49
C GLU A 211 -4.62 -15.37 -4.10
N PRO A 212 -4.73 -16.18 -3.03
CA PRO A 212 -6.01 -16.76 -2.63
C PRO A 212 -7.06 -15.75 -2.17
N PHE A 213 -6.66 -14.53 -1.80
CA PHE A 213 -7.59 -13.48 -1.42
C PHE A 213 -8.21 -12.84 -2.67
N PRO A 214 -9.50 -12.45 -2.64
CA PRO A 214 -10.15 -11.81 -3.78
C PRO A 214 -9.79 -10.33 -3.90
N ILE A 215 -8.48 -10.03 -3.90
CA ILE A 215 -7.91 -8.69 -4.16
C ILE A 215 -7.99 -8.33 -5.64
N ASP A 216 -7.85 -7.05 -5.95
CA ASP A 216 -7.96 -6.51 -7.30
C ASP A 216 -6.62 -6.03 -7.86
N VAL A 217 -5.64 -5.71 -6.99
CA VAL A 217 -4.28 -5.29 -7.36
C VAL A 217 -3.28 -5.84 -6.35
N VAL A 218 -2.11 -6.28 -6.82
CA VAL A 218 -0.95 -6.58 -5.97
C VAL A 218 0.19 -5.63 -6.29
N GLY A 219 1.11 -5.39 -5.36
CA GLY A 219 2.27 -4.57 -5.69
C GLY A 219 3.29 -4.45 -4.59
N MET A 220 4.09 -3.39 -4.72
CA MET A 220 5.09 -3.03 -3.72
C MET A 220 5.23 -1.52 -3.58
N ASN A 221 5.61 -1.12 -2.38
CA ASN A 221 5.85 0.26 -2.02
C ASN A 221 6.91 0.36 -0.93
N CYS A 222 7.43 1.58 -0.74
CA CYS A 222 8.37 1.94 0.33
C CYS A 222 9.68 1.12 0.35
N ALA A 223 10.45 1.25 1.44
CA ALA A 223 11.79 0.73 1.74
C ALA A 223 12.91 1.10 0.75
N THR A 224 12.67 0.96 -0.54
CA THR A 224 13.68 1.07 -1.60
C THR A 224 13.24 1.97 -2.75
N GLY A 225 14.19 2.33 -3.62
CA GLY A 225 13.92 3.06 -4.84
C GLY A 225 13.58 2.12 -6.01
N PRO A 226 13.24 2.66 -7.18
CA PRO A 226 12.91 1.85 -8.36
C PRO A 226 14.01 0.85 -8.72
N LYS A 227 15.28 1.25 -8.62
CA LYS A 227 16.42 0.42 -8.98
C LYS A 227 16.46 -0.91 -8.23
N GLU A 228 16.27 -0.89 -6.91
CA GLU A 228 16.27 -2.10 -6.09
C GLU A 228 14.97 -2.91 -6.26
N MET A 229 13.86 -2.26 -6.60
CA MET A 229 12.58 -2.92 -6.84
C MET A 229 12.52 -3.69 -8.17
N ALA A 230 13.34 -3.31 -9.17
CA ALA A 230 13.19 -3.72 -10.57
C ALA A 230 12.98 -5.23 -10.77
N GLU A 231 13.80 -6.09 -10.16
CA GLU A 231 13.68 -7.54 -10.32
C GLU A 231 12.39 -8.10 -9.70
N ASN A 232 11.98 -7.58 -8.54
CA ASN A 232 10.74 -7.99 -7.88
C ASN A 232 9.51 -7.50 -8.67
N VAL A 233 9.56 -6.28 -9.23
CA VAL A 233 8.50 -5.74 -10.11
C VAL A 233 8.37 -6.59 -11.36
N ARG A 234 9.49 -6.94 -12.01
CA ARG A 234 9.52 -7.80 -13.19
C ARG A 234 8.90 -9.16 -12.87
N TYR A 235 9.29 -9.77 -11.75
CA TYR A 235 8.71 -11.03 -11.29
C TYR A 235 7.18 -10.92 -11.10
N LEU A 236 6.69 -9.89 -10.41
CA LEU A 236 5.24 -9.68 -10.23
C LEU A 236 4.53 -9.51 -11.57
N CYS A 237 5.11 -8.75 -12.50
CA CYS A 237 4.51 -8.54 -13.82
C CYS A 237 4.45 -9.83 -14.65
N GLU A 238 5.43 -10.71 -14.50
CA GLU A 238 5.48 -12.01 -15.19
C GLU A 238 4.53 -13.05 -14.56
N ASN A 239 4.31 -13.00 -13.25
CA ASN A 239 3.67 -14.10 -12.49
C ASN A 239 2.31 -13.75 -11.84
N SER A 240 1.98 -12.47 -11.63
CA SER A 240 0.76 -12.08 -10.93
C SER A 240 -0.45 -12.07 -11.86
N PRO A 241 -1.57 -12.75 -11.49
CA PRO A 241 -2.82 -12.64 -12.22
C PRO A 241 -3.51 -11.28 -12.05
N PHE A 242 -3.12 -10.48 -11.06
CA PHE A 242 -3.67 -9.14 -10.78
C PHE A 242 -2.78 -8.05 -11.37
N PRO A 243 -3.35 -6.91 -11.82
CA PRO A 243 -2.59 -5.69 -12.09
C PRO A 243 -1.54 -5.40 -11.02
N VAL A 244 -0.42 -4.82 -11.45
CA VAL A 244 0.73 -4.55 -10.57
C VAL A 244 0.81 -3.06 -10.28
N SER A 245 0.95 -2.70 -8.99
CA SER A 245 1.23 -1.34 -8.53
C SER A 245 2.65 -1.19 -8.00
N VAL A 246 3.31 -0.07 -8.30
CA VAL A 246 4.66 0.25 -7.80
C VAL A 246 4.71 1.68 -7.29
N ILE A 247 4.92 1.86 -5.99
CA ILE A 247 4.93 3.16 -5.28
C ILE A 247 6.25 3.28 -4.47
N PRO A 248 7.39 3.53 -5.14
CA PRO A 248 8.71 3.48 -4.52
C PRO A 248 9.03 4.75 -3.72
N ASN A 249 10.06 4.68 -2.86
CA ASN A 249 10.66 5.88 -2.30
C ASN A 249 11.40 6.69 -3.37
N ALA A 250 11.70 7.96 -3.10
CA ALA A 250 12.63 8.77 -3.88
C ALA A 250 14.10 8.34 -3.64
N GLY A 251 14.37 7.05 -3.77
CA GLY A 251 15.64 6.41 -3.43
C GLY A 251 15.73 5.98 -1.97
N ILE A 252 16.89 5.43 -1.59
CA ILE A 252 17.17 5.02 -0.21
C ILE A 252 17.42 6.28 0.63
N PRO A 253 16.78 6.42 1.81
CA PRO A 253 17.00 7.58 2.67
C PRO A 253 18.43 7.61 3.21
N GLU A 254 19.08 8.76 3.12
CA GLU A 254 20.37 9.03 3.75
C GLU A 254 20.19 9.96 4.95
N ASN A 255 20.88 9.67 6.05
CA ASN A 255 20.89 10.57 7.19
C ASN A 255 21.89 11.71 6.94
N VAL A 256 21.37 12.91 6.68
CA VAL A 256 22.17 14.13 6.55
C VAL A 256 21.78 15.06 7.70
N GLY A 257 22.65 15.15 8.71
CA GLY A 257 22.46 16.05 9.84
C GLY A 257 21.24 15.72 10.73
N GLY A 258 20.85 14.44 10.83
CA GLY A 258 19.69 13.99 11.60
C GLY A 258 18.39 13.95 10.81
N HIS A 259 18.42 14.35 9.53
CA HIS A 259 17.24 14.37 8.66
C HIS A 259 17.38 13.34 7.54
N ALA A 260 16.27 12.68 7.21
CA ALA A 260 16.21 11.81 6.04
C ALA A 260 16.28 12.65 4.76
N HIS A 261 17.29 12.41 3.95
CA HIS A 261 17.48 13.04 2.65
C HIS A 261 17.34 12.00 1.54
N TYR A 262 16.59 12.35 0.50
CA TYR A 262 16.29 11.50 -0.63
C TYR A 262 16.94 12.09 -1.88
N LYS A 263 17.72 11.28 -2.59
CA LYS A 263 18.54 11.74 -3.71
C LYS A 263 17.83 11.68 -5.06
N GLU A 264 16.78 10.87 -5.20
CA GLU A 264 16.12 10.77 -6.50
C GLU A 264 15.43 12.07 -6.87
N THR A 265 15.53 12.39 -8.15
CA THR A 265 14.95 13.58 -8.74
C THR A 265 13.62 13.26 -9.42
N PRO A 266 12.77 14.25 -9.69
CA PRO A 266 11.56 14.04 -10.49
C PRO A 266 11.84 13.38 -11.84
N ALA A 267 12.93 13.77 -12.50
CA ALA A 267 13.29 13.24 -13.81
C ALA A 267 13.70 11.77 -13.75
N SER A 268 14.60 11.40 -12.84
CA SER A 268 15.06 10.01 -12.71
C SER A 268 13.95 9.08 -12.25
N LEU A 269 13.19 9.46 -11.22
CA LEU A 269 12.07 8.65 -10.72
C LEU A 269 10.98 8.42 -11.79
N SER A 270 10.61 9.48 -12.54
CA SER A 270 9.62 9.34 -13.61
C SER A 270 10.10 8.47 -14.78
N ALA A 271 11.40 8.49 -15.10
CA ALA A 271 11.98 7.66 -16.14
C ALA A 271 11.92 6.17 -15.77
N ASP A 272 12.25 5.82 -14.51
CA ASP A 272 12.18 4.44 -14.04
C ASP A 272 10.74 3.91 -13.99
N LEU A 273 9.79 4.73 -13.52
CA LEU A 273 8.38 4.34 -13.47
C LEU A 273 7.75 4.24 -14.88
N LEU A 274 8.17 5.09 -15.82
CA LEU A 274 7.83 4.94 -17.23
C LEU A 274 8.37 3.63 -17.80
N HIS A 275 9.61 3.27 -17.48
CA HIS A 275 10.20 1.99 -17.86
C HIS A 275 9.37 0.82 -17.33
N PHE A 276 9.01 0.82 -16.05
CA PHE A 276 8.17 -0.24 -15.47
C PHE A 276 6.78 -0.33 -16.11
N ALA A 277 6.13 0.82 -16.37
CA ALA A 277 4.82 0.84 -17.01
C ALA A 277 4.88 0.32 -18.45
N ARG A 278 5.86 0.79 -19.23
CA ARG A 278 6.01 0.47 -20.65
C ARG A 278 6.50 -0.95 -20.89
N ASP A 279 7.54 -1.36 -20.19
CA ASP A 279 8.29 -2.57 -20.53
C ASP A 279 7.84 -3.76 -19.69
N TYR A 280 7.58 -3.58 -18.39
CA TYR A 280 7.11 -4.67 -17.53
C TYR A 280 5.58 -4.79 -17.50
N GLY A 281 4.86 -3.70 -17.73
CA GLY A 281 3.40 -3.69 -17.72
C GLY A 281 2.78 -3.38 -16.34
N VAL A 282 3.48 -2.59 -15.53
CA VAL A 282 2.91 -1.97 -14.32
C VAL A 282 1.71 -1.12 -14.71
N SER A 283 0.62 -1.21 -13.94
CA SER A 283 -0.65 -0.52 -14.23
C SER A 283 -0.90 0.68 -13.31
N ILE A 284 -0.24 0.71 -12.15
CA ILE A 284 -0.34 1.78 -11.16
C ILE A 284 1.06 2.22 -10.76
N VAL A 285 1.31 3.52 -10.80
CA VAL A 285 2.55 4.14 -10.34
C VAL A 285 2.24 5.22 -9.31
N GLY A 286 3.20 5.59 -8.47
CA GLY A 286 3.03 6.64 -7.47
C GLY A 286 4.36 6.99 -6.82
N GLY A 287 4.30 7.61 -5.64
CA GLY A 287 5.48 7.89 -4.83
C GLY A 287 5.26 7.60 -3.35
N CYS A 288 6.29 7.11 -2.67
CA CYS A 288 6.30 6.94 -1.21
C CYS A 288 7.25 7.98 -0.59
N CYS A 289 8.02 7.62 0.44
CA CYS A 289 8.83 8.56 1.20
C CYS A 289 9.83 9.33 0.32
N GLY A 290 9.90 10.64 0.55
CA GLY A 290 10.78 11.56 -0.19
C GLY A 290 10.19 12.11 -1.49
N THR A 291 9.05 11.59 -1.95
CA THR A 291 8.38 12.11 -3.13
C THR A 291 7.58 13.38 -2.83
N THR A 292 7.46 14.24 -3.84
CA THR A 292 6.85 15.58 -3.72
C THR A 292 5.92 15.82 -4.91
N PRO A 293 5.06 16.85 -4.88
CA PRO A 293 4.21 17.20 -6.02
C PRO A 293 5.00 17.39 -7.33
N ALA A 294 6.26 17.83 -7.26
CA ALA A 294 7.14 17.93 -8.44
C ALA A 294 7.48 16.55 -9.04
N HIS A 295 7.73 15.54 -8.20
CA HIS A 295 7.93 14.16 -8.64
C HIS A 295 6.69 13.62 -9.32
N LEU A 296 5.53 13.77 -8.67
CA LEU A 296 4.27 13.22 -9.18
C LEU A 296 3.85 13.90 -10.48
N LYS A 297 4.07 15.21 -10.61
CA LYS A 297 3.84 15.91 -11.89
C LYS A 297 4.70 15.35 -13.03
N ALA A 298 5.97 15.03 -12.75
CA ALA A 298 6.85 14.41 -13.75
C ALA A 298 6.38 12.99 -14.12
N ILE A 299 5.94 12.20 -13.13
CA ILE A 299 5.38 10.86 -13.35
C ILE A 299 4.11 10.92 -14.20
N VAL A 300 3.15 11.78 -13.85
CA VAL A 300 1.90 11.99 -14.61
C VAL A 300 2.20 12.33 -16.07
N GLU A 301 3.11 13.26 -16.32
CA GLU A 301 3.49 13.65 -17.68
C GLU A 301 4.18 12.52 -18.45
N ALA A 302 5.03 11.74 -17.77
CA ALA A 302 5.76 10.63 -18.40
C ALA A 302 4.84 9.48 -18.83
N VAL A 303 3.79 9.16 -18.05
CA VAL A 303 2.94 7.99 -18.29
C VAL A 303 1.62 8.29 -19.01
N LYS A 304 1.29 9.55 -19.28
CA LYS A 304 -0.04 9.97 -19.81
C LYS A 304 -0.46 9.29 -21.12
N ASP A 305 0.52 8.97 -21.98
CA ASP A 305 0.28 8.37 -23.30
C ASP A 305 0.55 6.85 -23.31
N ILE A 306 0.78 6.26 -22.13
CA ILE A 306 1.04 4.83 -21.99
C ILE A 306 -0.26 4.08 -21.74
N ALA A 307 -0.58 3.18 -22.66
CA ALA A 307 -1.65 2.20 -22.47
C ALA A 307 -1.14 1.01 -21.63
N PRO A 308 -1.95 0.46 -20.71
CA PRO A 308 -1.57 -0.70 -19.92
C PRO A 308 -1.25 -1.89 -20.83
N ARG A 309 -0.09 -2.51 -20.63
CA ARG A 309 0.31 -3.69 -21.38
C ARG A 309 -0.56 -4.88 -20.97
N ARG A 310 -1.12 -5.60 -21.94
CA ARG A 310 -1.73 -6.90 -21.68
C ARG A 310 -0.63 -7.89 -21.25
N ARG A 311 -0.78 -8.46 -20.06
CA ARG A 311 0.13 -9.48 -19.52
C ARG A 311 -0.46 -10.87 -19.76
N GLU A 312 0.35 -11.77 -20.30
CA GLU A 312 0.04 -13.20 -20.38
C GLU A 312 0.78 -13.88 -19.23
N VAL A 313 0.03 -14.44 -18.30
CA VAL A 313 0.58 -14.95 -17.04
C VAL A 313 0.32 -16.45 -16.99
N GLU A 314 1.38 -17.23 -16.86
CA GLU A 314 1.28 -18.67 -16.61
C GLU A 314 1.29 -18.91 -15.11
N ARG A 315 0.10 -19.11 -14.55
CA ARG A 315 -0.06 -19.36 -13.12
C ARG A 315 0.66 -20.65 -12.73
N THR A 316 1.60 -20.57 -11.79
CA THR A 316 2.25 -21.73 -11.18
C THR A 316 1.57 -22.11 -9.87
N PRO A 317 0.88 -23.26 -9.78
CA PRO A 317 0.30 -23.73 -8.52
C PRO A 317 1.39 -24.01 -7.49
N ALA A 318 1.29 -23.36 -6.33
CA ALA A 318 2.28 -23.44 -5.27
C ALA A 318 1.65 -23.30 -3.87
N ALA A 319 2.41 -23.72 -2.86
CA ALA A 319 2.23 -23.27 -1.48
C ALA A 319 3.34 -22.28 -1.14
N SER A 320 3.15 -21.49 -0.09
CA SER A 320 4.22 -20.65 0.47
C SER A 320 4.34 -20.84 1.97
N SER A 321 5.57 -20.71 2.45
CA SER A 321 5.87 -20.46 3.85
C SER A 321 6.00 -18.95 4.10
N LEU A 322 6.46 -18.56 5.28
CA LEU A 322 6.86 -17.17 5.53
C LEU A 322 8.04 -16.73 4.63
N TYR A 323 8.88 -17.66 4.17
CA TYR A 323 10.13 -17.32 3.48
C TYR A 323 10.04 -17.54 1.98
N ILE A 324 9.63 -18.74 1.56
CA ILE A 324 9.78 -19.21 0.17
C ILE A 324 8.47 -19.72 -0.43
N GLN A 325 8.41 -19.67 -1.76
CA GLN A 325 7.42 -20.36 -2.56
C GLN A 325 7.87 -21.80 -2.85
N GLN A 326 6.94 -22.75 -2.73
CA GLN A 326 7.12 -24.14 -3.12
C GLN A 326 6.12 -24.52 -4.21
N PRO A 327 6.53 -24.51 -5.49
CA PRO A 327 5.73 -25.05 -6.58
C PRO A 327 5.38 -26.53 -6.34
N TYR A 328 4.16 -26.93 -6.69
CA TYR A 328 3.72 -28.32 -6.54
C TYR A 328 4.33 -29.24 -7.60
N LYS A 329 4.52 -28.72 -8.82
CA LYS A 329 5.20 -29.43 -9.89
C LYS A 329 6.69 -29.08 -9.85
N GLN A 330 7.54 -30.11 -9.84
CA GLN A 330 8.99 -29.99 -9.90
C GLN A 330 9.47 -30.72 -11.16
N ASP A 331 10.43 -30.15 -11.90
CA ASP A 331 10.89 -30.73 -13.17
C ASP A 331 11.82 -31.92 -12.98
N THR A 332 12.80 -31.80 -12.07
CA THR A 332 13.85 -32.80 -11.85
C THR A 332 13.66 -33.60 -10.56
N SER A 333 12.53 -33.40 -9.87
CA SER A 333 12.23 -33.96 -8.54
C SER A 333 10.71 -34.12 -8.37
N PHE A 334 10.26 -34.54 -7.18
CA PHE A 334 8.86 -34.59 -6.78
C PHE A 334 8.67 -33.88 -5.43
N LEU A 335 7.46 -33.37 -5.19
CA LEU A 335 7.13 -32.71 -3.93
C LEU A 335 7.09 -33.74 -2.79
N ILE A 336 7.89 -33.52 -1.75
CA ILE A 336 7.89 -34.31 -0.53
C ILE A 336 7.08 -33.56 0.54
N VAL A 337 6.04 -34.21 1.06
CA VAL A 337 5.25 -33.70 2.19
C VAL A 337 5.55 -34.58 3.41
N GLY A 338 6.17 -34.00 4.44
CA GLY A 338 6.54 -34.73 5.64
C GLY A 338 5.34 -35.10 6.52
N GLU A 339 5.18 -36.38 6.83
CA GLU A 339 4.05 -36.89 7.62
C GLU A 339 4.28 -36.95 9.14
N ARG A 340 5.50 -36.65 9.60
CA ARG A 340 5.93 -36.92 11.00
C ARG A 340 5.25 -36.06 12.06
N VAL A 341 4.74 -34.88 11.71
CA VAL A 341 3.97 -34.02 12.65
C VAL A 341 2.52 -34.50 12.70
N ASN A 342 2.35 -35.76 13.10
CA ASN A 342 1.08 -36.45 13.17
C ASN A 342 0.95 -37.15 14.52
N ALA A 343 0.22 -36.52 15.45
CA ALA A 343 0.00 -37.05 16.80
C ALA A 343 -0.75 -38.40 16.83
N SER A 344 -1.44 -38.77 15.74
CA SER A 344 -2.20 -40.03 15.64
C SER A 344 -1.38 -41.20 15.11
N GLY A 345 -0.34 -40.93 14.30
CA GLY A 345 0.32 -41.95 13.47
C GLY A 345 1.84 -42.00 13.56
N SER A 346 2.49 -40.98 14.12
CA SER A 346 3.96 -40.92 14.23
C SER A 346 4.36 -41.05 15.71
N LYS A 347 5.02 -42.17 16.07
CA LYS A 347 5.70 -42.34 17.37
C LYS A 347 7.10 -41.73 17.36
#